data_AF-A0A9P5PE59-F1
#
_entry.id   AF-A0A9P5PE59-F1
#
_cell.length_a   1.000
_cell.length_b   1.000
_cell.length_c   1.000
_cell.angle_alpha   90.00
_cell.angle_beta   90.00
_cell.angle_gamma   90.00
#
_symmetry.space_group_name_H-M   'P 1'
#
loop_
_entity.id
_entity.type
_entity.pdbx_description
1 polymer ?
#
loop_
_entity_poly.entity_id
_entity_poly.type
_entity_poly.pdbx_seq_one_letter_code
_entity_poly.pdbx_strand_id
1 'polypeptide(L)'
;MSQQVLSFIAKAHTTYHSGRYLKSSKIFRKAIKKILKEERFSLKFPSLVIVGSSDPREVVLYCWALFTHLFRETNTMKFVNQEGYKLLNSFRIGHTHPRHVARFRTEADKILLKGIQIIMIGTIGLVVWDKNDRVMAAKRYREAIDLAKTH
;
A
#
# COMPACT_ATOMS: atom_id res chain seq x y z
N MET A 1 13.25 8.88 -9.48
CA MET A 1 12.11 8.04 -9.90
C MET A 1 11.89 8.12 -11.40
N SER A 2 11.61 7.00 -12.07
CA SER A 2 11.41 6.97 -13.53
C SER A 2 10.15 7.71 -14.01
N GLN A 3 10.23 8.41 -15.15
CA GLN A 3 9.08 9.07 -15.79
C GLN A 3 7.92 8.10 -16.08
N GLN A 4 8.25 6.83 -16.32
CA GLN A 4 7.25 5.79 -16.55
C GLN A 4 6.43 5.46 -15.30
N VAL A 5 7.01 5.54 -14.10
CA VAL A 5 6.25 5.36 -12.84
C VAL A 5 5.31 6.53 -12.61
N LEU A 6 5.80 7.76 -12.81
CA LEU A 6 4.98 8.97 -12.68
C LEU A 6 3.78 8.97 -13.63
N SER A 7 3.97 8.53 -14.88
CA SER A 7 2.87 8.43 -15.84
C SER A 7 1.83 7.37 -15.46
N PHE A 8 2.24 6.24 -14.87
CA PHE A 8 1.28 5.28 -14.31
C PHE A 8 0.46 5.89 -13.17
N ILE A 9 1.08 6.67 -12.29
CA ILE A 9 0.39 7.27 -11.14
C ILE A 9 -0.60 8.33 -11.59
N ALA A 10 -0.19 9.25 -12.47
CA ALA A 10 -1.07 10.25 -13.05
C ALA A 10 -2.28 9.58 -13.71
N LYS A 11 -2.04 8.54 -14.52
CA LYS A 11 -3.10 7.76 -15.16
C LYS A 11 -4.00 7.04 -14.16
N ALA A 12 -3.45 6.46 -13.09
CA ALA A 12 -4.22 5.80 -12.04
C ALA A 12 -5.15 6.78 -11.33
N HIS A 13 -4.65 7.99 -11.04
CA HIS A 13 -5.38 9.07 -10.39
C HIS A 13 -6.51 9.59 -11.27
N THR A 14 -6.24 9.91 -12.55
CA THR A 14 -7.31 10.28 -13.49
C THR A 14 -8.36 9.17 -13.64
N THR A 15 -7.91 7.91 -13.67
CA THR A 15 -8.82 6.76 -13.76
C THR A 15 -9.68 6.61 -12.49
N TYR A 16 -9.10 6.87 -11.32
CA TYR A 16 -9.80 6.88 -10.03
C TYR A 16 -10.92 7.92 -10.02
N HIS A 17 -10.60 9.17 -10.34
CA HIS A 17 -11.57 10.28 -10.36
C HIS A 17 -12.67 10.11 -11.41
N SER A 18 -12.42 9.28 -12.44
CA SER A 18 -13.45 8.89 -13.40
C SER A 18 -14.38 7.75 -12.94
N GLY A 19 -14.35 7.36 -11.65
CA GLY A 19 -15.15 6.27 -11.08
C GLY A 19 -14.76 4.86 -11.55
N ARG A 20 -13.69 4.72 -12.35
CA ARG A 20 -13.22 3.44 -12.92
C ARG A 20 -12.26 2.74 -11.98
N TYR A 21 -12.73 2.45 -10.77
CA TYR A 21 -11.91 1.97 -9.67
C TYR A 21 -11.12 0.68 -10.00
N LEU A 22 -11.67 -0.26 -10.78
CA LEU A 22 -11.00 -1.56 -11.04
C LEU A 22 -9.79 -1.38 -11.95
N LYS A 23 -9.96 -0.51 -12.93
CA LYS A 23 -8.88 -0.10 -13.82
C LYS A 23 -7.83 0.69 -13.05
N SER A 24 -8.25 1.60 -12.16
CA SER A 24 -7.34 2.35 -11.29
C SER A 24 -6.51 1.42 -10.38
N SER A 25 -7.16 0.46 -9.71
CA SER A 25 -6.52 -0.57 -8.88
C SER A 25 -5.42 -1.33 -9.63
N LYS A 26 -5.70 -1.78 -10.86
CA LYS A 26 -4.72 -2.47 -11.71
C LYS A 26 -3.50 -1.60 -12.02
N ILE A 27 -3.70 -0.30 -12.24
CA ILE A 27 -2.62 0.64 -12.56
C ILE A 27 -1.79 0.96 -11.31
N PHE A 28 -2.42 1.26 -10.17
CA PHE A 28 -1.70 1.46 -8.90
C PHE A 28 -0.84 0.25 -8.53
N ARG A 29 -1.39 -0.97 -8.65
CA ARG A 29 -0.63 -2.20 -8.44
C ARG A 29 0.59 -2.29 -9.37
N LYS A 30 0.44 -1.92 -10.64
CA LYS A 30 1.56 -1.93 -11.60
C LYS A 30 2.63 -0.92 -11.21
N ALA A 31 2.23 0.29 -10.81
CA ALA A 31 3.14 1.33 -10.33
C ALA A 31 3.91 0.85 -9.08
N ILE A 32 3.19 0.35 -8.07
CA ILE A 32 3.76 -0.20 -6.83
C ILE A 32 4.77 -1.30 -7.12
N LYS A 33 4.39 -2.32 -7.93
CA LYS A 33 5.30 -3.41 -8.32
C LYS A 33 6.54 -2.91 -9.06
N LYS A 34 6.41 -1.86 -9.88
CA LYS A 34 7.53 -1.26 -10.61
C LYS A 34 8.47 -0.51 -9.68
N ILE A 35 7.94 0.30 -8.77
CA ILE A 35 8.73 0.99 -7.72
C ILE A 35 9.49 -0.04 -6.88
N LEU A 36 8.79 -1.08 -6.40
CA LEU A 36 9.35 -2.21 -5.68
C LEU A 36 10.32 -3.07 -6.51
N LYS A 37 10.43 -2.90 -7.82
CA LYS A 37 11.36 -3.65 -8.67
C LYS A 37 12.59 -2.81 -9.00
N GLU A 38 12.41 -1.55 -9.34
CA GLU A 38 13.42 -0.75 -10.04
C GLU A 38 14.06 0.33 -9.17
N GLU A 39 13.36 0.80 -8.12
CA GLU A 39 13.81 1.96 -7.33
C GLU A 39 14.48 1.50 -6.01
N ARG A 40 15.47 2.29 -5.55
CA ARG A 40 16.09 2.15 -4.23
C ARG A 40 15.53 3.22 -3.28
N PHE A 41 15.28 2.84 -2.05
CA PHE A 41 14.80 3.74 -1.01
C PHE A 41 16.04 4.26 -0.23
N SER A 42 16.34 5.55 -0.31
CA SER A 42 17.44 6.18 0.43
C SER A 42 17.12 7.66 0.76
N LEU A 43 17.18 8.02 2.06
CA LEU A 43 16.99 9.30 2.84
C LEU A 43 16.42 10.58 2.17
N LYS A 44 15.49 11.40 2.73
CA LYS A 44 14.89 11.62 4.08
C LYS A 44 13.37 11.37 4.14
N PHE A 45 12.82 11.16 5.35
CA PHE A 45 11.39 10.95 5.63
C PHE A 45 10.61 12.27 5.63
N PRO A 46 9.64 12.48 4.72
CA PRO A 46 9.00 13.79 4.56
C PRO A 46 7.65 13.88 5.27
N SER A 47 7.36 15.05 5.81
CA SER A 47 6.05 15.47 6.30
C SER A 47 5.04 15.37 5.17
N LEU A 48 3.85 14.81 5.46
CA LEU A 48 2.73 14.67 4.53
C LEU A 48 2.52 15.90 3.62
N VAL A 49 3.01 15.84 2.39
CA VAL A 49 2.63 16.75 1.29
C VAL A 49 2.36 15.92 0.05
N ILE A 50 1.16 16.09 -0.49
CA ILE A 50 0.61 15.33 -1.60
C ILE A 50 1.01 16.00 -2.94
N VAL A 51 1.45 15.17 -3.89
CA VAL A 51 1.68 15.43 -5.33
C VAL A 51 2.81 16.43 -5.65
N GLY A 52 3.98 15.88 -5.95
CA GLY A 52 5.13 16.65 -6.47
C GLY A 52 6.49 15.99 -6.18
N SER A 53 6.55 15.07 -5.22
CA SER A 53 7.81 14.45 -4.84
C SER A 53 8.32 13.46 -5.89
N SER A 54 9.60 13.63 -6.24
CA SER A 54 10.37 12.70 -7.06
C SER A 54 10.97 11.54 -6.25
N ASP A 55 10.73 11.52 -4.93
CA ASP A 55 11.14 10.49 -4.00
C ASP A 55 10.25 9.24 -4.11
N PRO A 56 10.81 8.07 -4.48
CA PRO A 56 10.07 6.82 -4.53
C PRO A 56 9.35 6.44 -3.23
N ARG A 57 9.78 6.94 -2.07
CA ARG A 57 9.20 6.60 -0.75
C ARG A 57 7.89 7.30 -0.47
N GLU A 58 7.84 8.61 -0.69
CA GLU A 58 6.59 9.37 -0.60
C GLU A 58 5.57 8.82 -1.59
N VAL A 59 6.06 8.53 -2.80
CA VAL A 59 5.23 8.07 -3.90
C VAL A 59 4.71 6.66 -3.66
N VAL A 60 5.53 5.75 -3.11
CA VAL A 60 5.06 4.41 -2.76
C VAL A 60 4.03 4.48 -1.64
N LEU A 61 4.25 5.28 -0.60
CA LEU A 61 3.30 5.47 0.50
C LEU A 61 1.99 6.07 0.01
N TYR A 62 2.05 7.07 -0.88
CA TYR A 62 0.88 7.68 -1.50
C TYR A 62 0.11 6.70 -2.39
N CYS A 63 0.83 5.92 -3.22
CA CYS A 63 0.21 4.86 -4.02
C CYS A 63 -0.48 3.83 -3.14
N TRP A 64 0.12 3.47 -2.00
CA TRP A 64 -0.50 2.57 -1.03
C TRP A 64 -1.74 3.20 -0.41
N ALA A 65 -1.67 4.42 0.10
CA ALA A 65 -2.81 5.12 0.68
C ALA A 65 -4.00 5.18 -0.29
N LEU A 66 -3.75 5.60 -1.54
CA LEU A 66 -4.79 5.61 -2.58
C LEU A 66 -5.27 4.20 -2.94
N PHE A 67 -4.36 3.23 -3.03
CA PHE A 67 -4.72 1.84 -3.28
C PHE A 67 -5.61 1.28 -2.16
N THR A 68 -5.37 1.66 -0.91
CA THR A 68 -6.19 1.27 0.24
C THR A 68 -7.52 2.02 0.28
N HIS A 69 -7.54 3.29 -0.14
CA HIS A 69 -8.77 4.09 -0.22
C HIS A 69 -9.78 3.49 -1.21
N LEU A 70 -9.30 2.85 -2.29
CA LEU A 70 -10.16 2.09 -3.22
C LEU A 70 -11.02 1.03 -2.53
N PHE A 71 -10.57 0.44 -1.43
CA PHE A 71 -11.35 -0.56 -0.70
C PHE A 71 -12.52 0.08 0.07
N ARG A 72 -12.39 1.34 0.48
CA ARG A 72 -13.45 2.09 1.18
C ARG A 72 -14.54 2.59 0.24
N GLU A 73 -14.16 3.18 -0.89
CA GLU A 73 -15.12 3.81 -1.83
C GLU A 73 -15.95 2.82 -2.63
N THR A 74 -15.45 1.60 -2.79
CA THR A 74 -16.10 0.66 -3.70
C THR A 74 -17.22 -0.14 -3.06
N ASN A 75 -17.37 -0.13 -1.73
CA ASN A 75 -18.35 -0.88 -0.92
C ASN A 75 -18.60 -2.34 -1.40
N THR A 76 -17.68 -2.90 -2.18
CA THR A 76 -17.92 -4.13 -2.94
C THR A 76 -16.72 -5.03 -2.79
N MET A 77 -16.93 -6.13 -2.07
CA MET A 77 -16.06 -7.31 -2.06
C MET A 77 -15.56 -7.74 -3.45
N LYS A 78 -16.32 -7.44 -4.52
CA LYS A 78 -15.94 -7.69 -5.92
C LYS A 78 -14.61 -7.02 -6.30
N PHE A 79 -14.17 -5.99 -5.56
CA PHE A 79 -12.90 -5.29 -5.76
C PHE A 79 -11.68 -6.02 -5.24
N VAL A 80 -11.87 -6.92 -4.29
CA VAL A 80 -10.81 -7.81 -3.82
C VAL A 80 -10.58 -8.85 -4.91
N ASN A 81 -10.01 -8.41 -6.04
CA ASN A 81 -9.33 -9.33 -6.92
C ASN A 81 -8.30 -10.06 -6.03
N GLN A 82 -8.27 -11.39 -6.11
CA GLN A 82 -7.37 -12.21 -5.27
C GLN A 82 -5.94 -11.65 -5.27
N GLU A 83 -5.52 -11.06 -6.39
CA GLU A 83 -4.21 -10.44 -6.57
C GLU A 83 -3.97 -9.18 -5.72
N GLY A 84 -5.00 -8.36 -5.46
CA GLY A 84 -4.94 -7.20 -4.58
C GLY A 84 -4.78 -7.65 -3.14
N TYR A 85 -5.57 -8.64 -2.72
CA TYR A 85 -5.41 -9.26 -1.41
C TYR A 85 -4.05 -9.94 -1.24
N LYS A 86 -3.58 -10.69 -2.25
CA LYS A 86 -2.24 -11.31 -2.25
C LYS A 86 -1.15 -10.26 -2.10
N LEU A 87 -1.28 -9.13 -2.80
CA LEU A 87 -0.37 -8.00 -2.65
C LEU A 87 -0.44 -7.42 -1.23
N LEU A 88 -1.63 -7.16 -0.69
CA LEU A 88 -1.80 -6.68 0.69
C LEU A 88 -1.12 -7.62 1.70
N ASN A 89 -1.43 -8.91 1.60
CA ASN A 89 -0.93 -9.94 2.49
C ASN A 89 0.58 -10.18 2.35
N SER A 90 1.17 -9.92 1.17
CA SER A 90 2.62 -10.05 0.93
C SER A 90 3.47 -9.03 1.68
N PHE A 91 2.84 -8.03 2.30
CA PHE A 91 3.50 -7.09 3.20
C PHE A 91 3.16 -7.33 4.67
N ARG A 92 2.28 -8.27 5.02
CA ARG A 92 1.97 -8.57 6.43
C ARG A 92 3.21 -9.07 7.17
N ILE A 93 3.33 -8.74 8.45
CA ILE A 93 4.38 -9.30 9.32
C ILE A 93 4.32 -10.83 9.28
N GLY A 94 5.47 -11.48 9.16
CA GLY A 94 5.58 -12.94 9.04
C GLY A 94 5.25 -13.50 7.64
N HIS A 95 4.65 -12.71 6.76
CA HIS A 95 4.40 -13.07 5.35
C HIS A 95 5.16 -12.17 4.37
N THR A 96 5.94 -11.22 4.89
CA THR A 96 6.66 -10.27 4.05
C THR A 96 7.71 -11.02 3.23
N HIS A 97 7.58 -10.96 1.90
CA HIS A 97 8.50 -11.67 1.03
C HIS A 97 9.96 -11.18 1.28
N PRO A 98 10.96 -12.08 1.42
CA PRO A 98 12.34 -11.68 1.77
C PRO A 98 12.93 -10.62 0.83
N ARG A 99 12.61 -10.70 -0.48
CA ARG A 99 13.00 -9.70 -1.49
C ARG A 99 12.42 -8.29 -1.24
N HIS A 100 11.27 -8.16 -0.58
CA HIS A 100 10.73 -6.87 -0.19
C HIS A 100 11.51 -6.34 1.01
N VAL A 101 11.71 -7.16 2.05
CA VAL A 101 12.48 -6.78 3.25
C VAL A 101 13.91 -6.34 2.89
N ALA A 102 14.59 -7.07 2.00
CA ALA A 102 15.96 -6.78 1.57
C ALA A 102 16.15 -5.41 0.89
N ARG A 103 15.06 -4.72 0.52
CA ARG A 103 15.07 -3.36 -0.05
C ARG A 103 14.95 -2.28 1.01
N PHE A 104 14.45 -2.60 2.20
CA PHE A 104 14.32 -1.66 3.31
C PHE A 104 15.48 -1.86 4.29
N ARG A 105 16.65 -1.33 3.92
CA ARG A 105 17.93 -1.64 4.59
C ARG A 105 18.24 -0.68 5.73
N THR A 106 17.99 0.60 5.51
CA THR A 106 18.27 1.64 6.50
C THR A 106 17.19 1.64 7.58
N GLU A 107 17.50 2.17 8.77
CA GLU A 107 16.48 2.35 9.82
C GLU A 107 15.29 3.18 9.34
N ALA A 108 15.55 4.22 8.53
CA ALA A 108 14.49 4.99 7.89
C ALA A 108 13.62 4.10 6.98
N ASP A 109 14.22 3.26 6.12
CA ASP A 109 13.42 2.38 5.27
C ASP A 109 12.62 1.35 6.08
N LYS A 110 13.16 0.87 7.21
CA LYS A 110 12.43 -0.03 8.11
C LYS A 110 11.21 0.66 8.71
N ILE A 111 11.31 1.94 9.09
CA ILE A 111 10.16 2.75 9.54
C ILE A 111 9.12 2.86 8.42
N LEU A 112 9.54 3.11 7.17
CA LEU A 112 8.64 3.13 6.01
C LEU A 112 7.94 1.79 5.79
N LEU A 113 8.70 0.69 5.82
CA LEU A 113 8.15 -0.66 5.70
C LEU A 113 7.09 -0.91 6.77
N LYS A 114 7.35 -0.48 8.01
CA LYS A 114 6.38 -0.61 9.10
C LYS A 114 5.14 0.26 8.89
N GLY A 115 5.28 1.49 8.42
CA GLY A 115 4.14 2.33 8.02
C GLY A 115 3.29 1.65 6.95
N ILE A 116 3.92 1.08 5.92
CA ILE A 116 3.25 0.26 4.89
C ILE A 116 2.55 -0.92 5.57
N GLN A 117 3.24 -1.68 6.42
CA GLN A 117 2.68 -2.83 7.13
C GLN A 117 1.42 -2.47 7.94
N ILE A 118 1.44 -1.37 8.69
CA ILE A 118 0.30 -0.89 9.49
C ILE A 118 -0.91 -0.60 8.58
N ILE A 119 -0.70 0.21 7.53
CA ILE A 119 -1.75 0.55 6.54
C ILE A 119 -2.34 -0.73 5.93
N MET A 120 -1.49 -1.70 5.60
CA MET A 120 -1.88 -2.91 4.89
C MET A 120 -2.63 -3.88 5.79
N ILE A 121 -2.16 -4.09 7.02
CA ILE A 121 -2.84 -4.91 8.03
C ILE A 121 -4.20 -4.29 8.37
N GLY A 122 -4.26 -2.97 8.58
CA GLY A 122 -5.53 -2.26 8.82
C GLY A 122 -6.51 -2.40 7.66
N THR A 123 -6.02 -2.32 6.43
CA THR A 123 -6.84 -2.52 5.22
C THR A 123 -7.34 -3.96 5.10
N ILE A 124 -6.53 -4.96 5.43
CA ILE A 124 -6.98 -6.36 5.50
C ILE A 124 -8.07 -6.50 6.58
N GLY A 125 -7.90 -5.84 7.74
CA GLY A 125 -8.93 -5.80 8.79
C GLY A 125 -10.27 -5.27 8.28
N LEU A 126 -10.25 -4.16 7.52
CA LEU A 126 -11.45 -3.60 6.88
C LEU A 126 -12.08 -4.59 5.89
N VAL A 127 -11.29 -5.20 5.00
CA VAL A 127 -11.80 -6.18 4.02
C VAL A 127 -12.46 -7.37 4.70
N VAL A 128 -11.90 -7.84 5.82
CA VAL A 128 -12.42 -8.98 6.56
C VAL A 128 -13.63 -8.59 7.42
N TRP A 129 -13.65 -7.35 7.92
CA TRP A 129 -14.81 -6.75 8.59
C TRP A 129 -16.01 -6.71 7.65
N ASP A 130 -15.84 -6.23 6.42
CA ASP A 130 -16.89 -6.22 5.40
C ASP A 130 -17.37 -7.63 5.03
N LYS A 131 -16.56 -8.65 5.32
CA LYS A 131 -16.84 -10.08 5.11
C LYS A 131 -17.67 -10.68 6.24
N ASN A 132 -18.09 -9.87 7.21
CA ASN A 132 -18.72 -10.25 8.47
C ASN A 132 -17.87 -11.17 9.37
N ASP A 133 -16.57 -11.34 9.07
CA ASP A 133 -15.65 -12.06 9.95
C ASP A 133 -15.05 -11.08 10.97
N ARG A 134 -15.87 -10.75 11.97
CA ARG A 134 -15.51 -9.78 13.02
C ARG A 134 -14.30 -10.22 13.84
N VAL A 135 -14.15 -11.53 14.07
CA VAL A 135 -13.06 -12.10 14.86
C VAL A 135 -11.73 -11.87 14.17
N MET A 136 -11.64 -12.23 12.89
CA MET A 136 -10.43 -12.02 12.13
C MET A 136 -10.17 -10.52 11.91
N ALA A 137 -11.20 -9.71 11.67
CA ALA A 137 -11.04 -8.26 11.56
C ALA A 137 -10.42 -7.64 12.83
N ALA A 138 -10.96 -7.97 14.01
CA ALA A 138 -10.42 -7.53 15.30
C ALA A 138 -8.97 -7.98 15.50
N LYS A 139 -8.64 -9.22 15.11
CA LYS A 139 -7.26 -9.72 15.10
C LYS A 139 -6.34 -8.85 14.24
N ARG A 140 -6.76 -8.47 13.02
CA ARG A 140 -5.96 -7.61 12.14
C ARG A 140 -5.79 -6.21 12.70
N TYR A 141 -6.85 -5.60 13.22
CA TYR A 141 -6.73 -4.28 13.85
C TYR A 141 -5.78 -4.31 15.04
N ARG A 142 -5.82 -5.37 15.86
CA ARG A 142 -4.86 -5.56 16.95
C ARG A 142 -3.42 -5.71 16.43
N GLU A 143 -3.20 -6.56 15.43
CA GLU A 143 -1.88 -6.70 14.77
C GLU A 143 -1.33 -5.34 14.28
N ALA A 144 -2.18 -4.48 13.70
CA ALA A 144 -1.77 -3.15 13.24
C ALA A 144 -1.43 -2.20 14.39
N ILE A 145 -2.26 -2.19 15.45
CA ILE A 145 -2.05 -1.36 16.64
C ILE A 145 -0.77 -1.77 17.37
N ASP A 146 -0.57 -3.07 17.56
CA ASP A 146 0.61 -3.57 18.27
C ASP A 146 1.89 -3.29 17.49
N LEU A 147 1.86 -3.38 16.16
CA LEU A 147 2.97 -2.93 15.32
C LEU A 147 3.24 -1.43 15.47
N ALA A 148 2.20 -0.60 15.48
CA ALA A 148 2.33 0.85 15.64
C ALA A 148 3.02 1.23 16.95
N LYS A 149 2.74 0.52 18.05
CA LYS A 149 3.35 0.73 19.37
C LYS A 149 4.85 0.43 19.46
N THR A 150 5.46 -0.14 18.42
CA THR A 150 6.90 -0.48 18.44
C THR A 150 7.82 0.67 17.99
N HIS A 151 7.29 1.91 17.92
CA HIS A 151 7.97 3.18 17.56
C HIS A 151 7.45 4.28 18.46
#